data_AF-A0A7S4IML4-F1
#
_entry.id   AF-A0A7S4IML4-F1
#
_cell.length_a   1.000
_cell.length_b   1.000
_cell.length_c   1.000
_cell.angle_alpha   90.00
_cell.angle_beta   90.00
_cell.angle_gamma   90.00
#
_symmetry.space_group_name_H-M   'P 1'
#
loop_
_entity.id
_entity.type
_entity.pdbx_description
1 polymer ?
#
loop_
_entity_poly.entity_id
_entity_poly.type
_entity_poly.pdbx_seq_one_letter_code
_entity_poly.pdbx_strand_id
1 'polypeptide(L)'
;SHPYCVVTLPPDSTEKTDVKRDTLNPEWNEFFTFNIYSPFETLEFTVYDEETSQFIGKASLSLESISDQQSHQKTLELAARDMTDEVSGSISVQVQYKFTDSWVPLYTGIQAVEAKEYQKGIEALTKALKNFPNETRLFEARSKAYI
;
A
#
# COMPACT_ATOMS: atom_id res chain seq x y z
N SER A 1 -6.75 -8.06 27.29
CA SER A 1 -6.94 -7.66 25.88
C SER A 1 -5.63 -7.15 25.35
N HIS A 2 -5.06 -7.87 24.38
CA HIS A 2 -3.77 -7.57 23.75
C HIS A 2 -3.97 -7.25 22.26
N PRO A 3 -4.52 -6.07 21.92
CA PRO A 3 -4.91 -5.76 20.56
C PRO A 3 -3.74 -5.50 19.60
N TYR A 4 -3.91 -5.94 18.35
CA TYR A 4 -3.07 -5.60 17.20
C TYR A 4 -3.94 -5.39 15.95
N CYS A 5 -3.43 -4.63 14.98
CA CYS A 5 -4.10 -4.37 13.71
C CYS A 5 -3.35 -5.04 12.55
N VAL A 6 -4.10 -5.68 11.66
CA VAL A 6 -3.65 -6.18 10.37
C VAL A 6 -4.15 -5.21 9.30
N VAL A 7 -3.23 -4.67 8.51
CA VAL A 7 -3.53 -3.75 7.41
C VAL A 7 -3.31 -4.50 6.10
N THR A 8 -4.37 -4.62 5.30
CA THR A 8 -4.35 -5.37 4.04
C THR A 8 -4.71 -4.43 2.89
N LEU A 9 -3.91 -4.47 1.83
CA LEU A 9 -4.26 -3.97 0.50
C LEU A 9 -4.46 -5.19 -0.41
N PRO A 10 -5.71 -5.63 -0.63
CA PRO A 10 -5.98 -6.83 -1.40
C PRO A 10 -5.49 -6.70 -2.86
N PRO A 11 -5.04 -7.80 -3.48
CA PRO A 11 -4.98 -9.16 -2.93
C PRO A 11 -3.66 -9.51 -2.22
N ASP A 12 -2.58 -8.75 -2.44
CA ASP A 12 -1.22 -9.30 -2.24
C ASP A 12 -0.41 -8.66 -1.12
N SER A 13 -0.81 -7.50 -0.57
CA SER A 13 -0.01 -6.80 0.44
C SER A 13 -0.70 -6.82 1.79
N THR A 14 0.00 -7.28 2.83
CA THR A 14 -0.50 -7.31 4.21
C THR A 14 0.64 -7.01 5.17
N GLU A 15 0.38 -6.11 6.12
CA GLU A 15 1.28 -5.74 7.20
C GLU A 15 0.55 -5.89 8.55
N LYS A 16 1.30 -6.07 9.64
CA LYS A 16 0.76 -6.23 11.00
C LYS A 16 1.47 -5.28 11.94
N THR A 17 0.72 -4.63 12.84
CA THR A 17 1.28 -3.82 13.92
C THR A 17 1.87 -4.66 15.05
N ASP A 18 2.65 -4.04 15.90
CA ASP A 18 2.98 -4.58 17.21
C ASP A 18 1.71 -4.83 18.04
N VAL A 19 1.84 -5.76 18.97
CA VAL A 19 0.80 -6.09 19.94
C VAL A 19 0.94 -5.17 21.14
N LYS A 20 -0.14 -4.48 21.51
CA LYS A 20 -0.17 -3.66 22.72
C LYS A 20 -0.83 -4.45 23.84
N ARG A 21 -0.11 -4.65 24.94
CA ARG A 21 -0.58 -5.46 26.07
C ARG A 21 -1.45 -4.65 27.01
N ASP A 22 -2.41 -5.33 27.62
CA ASP A 22 -3.28 -4.86 28.71
C ASP A 22 -3.95 -3.50 28.45
N THR A 23 -4.48 -3.29 27.24
CA THR A 23 -5.16 -2.04 26.86
C THR A 23 -6.40 -2.28 26.00
N LEU A 24 -7.43 -1.46 26.20
CA LEU A 24 -8.61 -1.37 25.34
C LEU A 24 -8.54 -0.21 24.35
N ASN A 25 -7.53 0.67 24.50
CA ASN A 25 -7.30 1.83 23.64
C ASN A 25 -5.84 1.77 23.16
N PRO A 26 -5.51 0.87 22.23
CA PRO A 26 -4.14 0.73 21.74
C PRO A 26 -3.71 1.93 20.91
N GLU A 27 -2.48 2.39 21.15
CA GLU A 27 -1.78 3.33 20.29
C GLU A 27 -0.60 2.62 19.64
N TRP A 28 -0.73 2.29 18.35
CA TRP A 28 0.33 1.62 17.59
C TRP A 28 1.39 2.61 17.10
N ASN A 29 0.97 3.73 16.52
CA ASN A 29 1.84 4.78 15.96
C ASN A 29 2.86 4.22 14.95
N GLU A 30 2.42 3.27 14.13
CA GLU A 30 3.23 2.60 13.11
C GLU A 30 2.91 3.10 11.70
N PHE A 31 3.92 3.04 10.84
CA PHE A 31 3.84 3.51 9.47
C PHE A 31 4.03 2.35 8.49
N PHE A 32 3.10 2.21 7.56
CA PHE A 32 3.15 1.24 6.48
C PHE A 32 3.14 1.95 5.13
N THR A 33 3.81 1.39 4.13
CA THR A 33 3.80 1.89 2.75
C THR A 33 3.36 0.79 1.82
N PHE A 34 2.30 1.06 1.06
CA PHE A 34 1.78 0.13 0.07
C PHE A 34 1.92 0.73 -1.34
N ASN A 35 2.31 -0.11 -2.30
CA ASN A 35 2.27 0.27 -3.70
C ASN A 35 0.87 -0.02 -4.25
N ILE A 36 0.18 1.03 -4.69
CA ILE A 36 -1.15 0.90 -5.29
C ILE A 36 -1.05 0.99 -6.81
N TYR A 37 -1.84 0.18 -7.52
CA TYR A 37 -1.89 0.20 -8.99
C TYR A 37 -3.11 0.96 -9.50
N SER A 38 -4.12 1.11 -8.65
CA SER A 38 -5.37 1.81 -8.96
C SER A 38 -5.81 2.70 -7.79
N PRO A 39 -6.29 3.93 -8.04
CA PRO A 39 -6.84 4.80 -7.00
C PRO A 39 -8.16 4.26 -6.42
N PHE A 40 -8.79 3.28 -7.06
CA PHE A 40 -10.02 2.64 -6.60
C PHE A 40 -9.79 1.48 -5.61
N GLU A 41 -8.53 1.21 -5.26
CA GLU A 41 -8.21 0.20 -4.26
C GLU A 41 -8.70 0.62 -2.86
N THR A 42 -8.93 -0.37 -2.01
CA THR A 42 -9.44 -0.18 -0.65
C THR A 42 -8.46 -0.79 0.32
N LEU A 43 -8.03 0.00 1.31
CA LEU A 43 -7.28 -0.51 2.46
C LEU A 43 -8.25 -1.09 3.48
N GLU A 44 -7.93 -2.28 3.97
CA GLU A 44 -8.67 -2.96 5.02
C GLU A 44 -7.86 -2.98 6.31
N PHE A 45 -8.51 -2.68 7.42
CA PHE A 45 -7.94 -2.70 8.75
C PHE A 45 -8.70 -3.73 9.57
N THR A 46 -8.03 -4.75 10.07
CA THR A 46 -8.65 -5.77 10.90
C THR A 46 -7.98 -5.84 12.24
N VAL A 47 -8.73 -5.64 13.31
CA VAL A 47 -8.23 -5.62 14.68
C VAL A 47 -8.54 -6.96 15.34
N TYR A 48 -7.52 -7.51 15.99
CA TYR A 48 -7.57 -8.78 16.71
C TYR A 48 -7.01 -8.63 18.11
N ASP A 49 -7.38 -9.54 18.99
CA ASP A 49 -6.79 -9.72 20.30
C ASP A 49 -5.83 -10.93 20.28
N GLU A 50 -4.55 -10.73 20.60
CA GLU A 50 -3.57 -11.82 20.62
C GLU A 50 -3.75 -12.76 21.83
N GLU A 51 -4.22 -12.25 22.96
CA GLU A 51 -4.41 -13.03 24.20
C GLU A 51 -5.56 -14.02 24.05
N THR A 52 -6.68 -13.58 23.48
CA THR A 52 -7.89 -14.41 23.30
C THR A 52 -8.02 -15.01 21.90
N SER A 53 -7.11 -14.65 20.97
CA SER A 53 -7.22 -15.01 19.54
C SER A 53 -8.56 -14.60 18.91
N GLN A 54 -9.15 -13.51 19.41
CA GLN A 54 -10.48 -13.06 19.03
C GLN A 54 -10.43 -11.96 17.97
N PHE A 55 -11.43 -11.94 17.09
CA PHE A 55 -11.69 -10.81 16.21
C PHE A 55 -12.39 -9.69 16.97
N ILE A 56 -11.85 -8.47 16.89
CA ILE A 56 -12.44 -7.29 17.53
C ILE A 56 -13.29 -6.50 16.53
N GLY A 57 -12.83 -6.36 15.29
CA GLY A 57 -13.55 -5.58 14.29
C GLY A 57 -12.76 -5.34 13.02
N LYS A 58 -13.47 -4.95 11.95
CA LYS A 58 -12.89 -4.62 10.64
C LYS A 58 -13.35 -3.24 10.16
N ALA A 59 -12.46 -2.46 9.57
CA ALA A 59 -12.78 -1.23 8.88
C ALA A 59 -12.18 -1.22 7.46
N SER A 60 -12.77 -0.43 6.57
CA SER A 60 -12.31 -0.29 5.18
C SER A 60 -12.22 1.18 4.80
N LEU A 61 -11.20 1.55 4.03
CA LEU A 61 -10.98 2.90 3.53
C LEU A 61 -10.75 2.86 2.02
N SER A 62 -11.68 3.44 1.26
CA SER A 62 -11.48 3.67 -0.18
C SER A 62 -10.44 4.76 -0.41
N LEU A 63 -9.43 4.45 -1.22
CA LEU A 63 -8.35 5.37 -1.56
C LEU A 63 -8.77 6.45 -2.57
N GLU A 64 -9.93 6.30 -3.21
CA GLU A 64 -10.45 7.25 -4.21
C GLU A 64 -10.62 8.66 -3.63
N SER A 65 -10.95 8.75 -2.33
CA SER A 65 -11.18 10.01 -1.63
C SER A 65 -9.90 10.66 -1.07
N ILE A 66 -8.73 10.05 -1.27
CA ILE A 66 -7.46 10.52 -0.72
C ILE A 66 -6.74 11.36 -1.79
N SER A 67 -6.71 12.67 -1.58
CA SER A 67 -6.04 13.59 -2.51
C SER A 67 -4.51 13.47 -2.47
N ASP A 68 -3.87 13.69 -3.62
CA ASP A 68 -2.42 13.57 -3.75
C ASP A 68 -1.67 14.58 -2.87
N GLN A 69 -0.58 14.11 -2.26
CA GLN A 69 0.34 14.83 -1.38
C GLN A 69 -0.27 15.41 -0.10
N GLN A 70 -1.57 15.21 0.15
CA GLN A 70 -2.22 15.64 1.38
C GLN A 70 -2.32 14.50 2.39
N SER A 71 -2.06 14.83 3.64
CA SER A 71 -2.31 13.94 4.76
C SER A 71 -3.77 14.04 5.18
N HIS A 72 -4.46 12.90 5.26
CA HIS A 72 -5.85 12.80 5.68
C HIS A 72 -5.93 11.99 6.96
N GLN A 73 -6.49 12.59 8.00
CA GLN A 73 -6.87 11.86 9.21
C GLN A 73 -8.29 11.30 9.03
N LYS A 74 -8.47 10.01 9.28
CA LYS A 74 -9.75 9.32 9.18
C LYS A 74 -9.99 8.52 10.46
N THR A 75 -11.21 8.62 10.98
CA THR A 75 -11.71 7.73 12.03
C THR A 75 -12.76 6.84 11.39
N LEU A 76 -12.56 5.53 11.49
CA LEU A 76 -13.39 4.51 10.87
C LEU A 76 -14.03 3.66 11.96
N GLU A 77 -15.35 3.52 11.91
CA GLU A 77 -16.07 2.62 12.81
C GLU A 77 -15.75 1.17 12.45
N LEU A 78 -15.56 0.35 13.48
CA LEU A 78 -15.34 -1.08 13.28
C LEU A 78 -16.67 -1.77 12.98
N ALA A 79 -16.64 -2.68 12.01
CA ALA A 79 -17.76 -3.48 11.57
C ALA A 79 -17.50 -4.98 11.81
N ALA A 80 -18.59 -5.71 12.01
CA ALA A 80 -18.63 -7.17 12.12
C ALA A 80 -18.38 -7.86 10.77
N ARG A 81 -17.85 -9.08 10.78
CA ARG A 81 -17.75 -9.91 9.57
C ARG A 81 -19.08 -10.59 9.27
N ASP A 82 -19.79 -10.98 10.31
CA ASP A 82 -21.10 -11.62 10.25
C ASP A 82 -21.95 -11.29 11.49
N MET A 83 -23.14 -11.90 11.62
CA MET A 83 -24.06 -11.63 12.73
C MET A 83 -23.61 -12.19 14.09
N THR A 84 -22.52 -12.96 14.15
CA THR A 84 -22.02 -13.59 15.37
C THR A 84 -20.92 -12.79 16.06
N ASP A 85 -20.30 -11.84 15.35
CA ASP A 85 -19.28 -10.97 15.91
C ASP A 85 -19.92 -9.84 16.73
N GLU A 86 -19.54 -9.75 18.01
CA GLU A 86 -19.78 -8.53 18.81
C GLU A 86 -18.65 -7.54 18.52
N VAL A 87 -18.98 -6.45 17.82
CA VAL A 87 -18.01 -5.41 17.45
C VAL A 87 -18.32 -4.11 18.16
N SER A 88 -17.27 -3.47 18.69
CA SER A 88 -17.35 -2.13 19.25
C SER A 88 -16.03 -1.39 19.07
N GLY A 89 -16.10 -0.06 18.95
CA GLY A 89 -14.95 0.81 18.83
C GLY A 89 -14.68 1.31 17.41
N SER A 90 -13.68 2.15 17.31
CA SER A 90 -13.27 2.83 16.08
C SER A 90 -11.76 2.81 15.95
N ILE A 91 -11.24 2.84 14.73
CA ILE A 91 -9.80 3.00 14.46
C ILE A 91 -9.54 4.38 13.84
N SER A 92 -8.52 5.07 14.35
CA SER A 92 -8.05 6.33 13.77
C SER A 92 -6.76 6.10 13.01
N VAL A 93 -6.73 6.56 11.76
CA VAL A 93 -5.60 6.40 10.83
C VAL A 93 -5.23 7.73 10.18
N GLN A 94 -3.96 7.88 9.87
CA GLN A 94 -3.45 8.96 9.03
C GLN A 94 -2.97 8.36 7.71
N VAL A 95 -3.51 8.83 6.59
CA VAL A 95 -3.22 8.30 5.27
C VAL A 95 -2.76 9.43 4.36
N GLN A 96 -1.66 9.20 3.65
CA GLN A 96 -1.16 10.10 2.63
C GLN A 96 -0.99 9.32 1.33
N TYR A 97 -1.64 9.80 0.28
CA TYR A 97 -1.37 9.35 -1.07
C TYR A 97 -0.22 10.16 -1.65
N LYS A 98 0.72 9.48 -2.28
CA LYS A 98 1.81 10.10 -3.03
C LYS A 98 1.86 9.44 -4.40
N PHE A 99 1.33 10.12 -5.40
CA PHE A 99 1.57 9.75 -6.77
C PHE A 99 3.08 9.77 -7.02
N THR A 100 3.58 8.67 -7.60
CA THR A 100 4.96 8.59 -8.03
C THR A 100 4.97 8.34 -9.52
N ASP A 101 5.74 9.14 -10.25
CA ASP A 101 6.08 8.93 -11.66
C ASP A 101 6.94 7.68 -11.88
N SER A 102 6.86 6.68 -11.00
CA SER A 102 7.76 5.53 -10.96
C SER A 102 7.77 4.79 -12.31
N TRP A 103 6.63 4.76 -13.00
CA TRP A 103 6.41 4.17 -14.33
C TRP A 103 6.82 5.08 -15.51
N VAL A 104 6.94 6.39 -15.30
CA VAL A 104 7.31 7.34 -16.38
C VAL A 104 8.70 7.02 -16.96
N PRO A 105 9.74 6.74 -16.16
CA PRO A 105 11.04 6.28 -16.69
C PRO A 105 10.96 5.01 -17.53
N LEU A 106 10.04 4.08 -17.23
CA LEU A 106 9.85 2.88 -18.05
C LEU A 106 9.28 3.26 -19.42
N TYR A 107 8.18 4.02 -19.45
CA TYR A 107 7.52 4.39 -20.69
C TYR A 107 8.41 5.28 -21.58
N THR A 108 9.00 6.33 -20.99
CA THR A 108 9.92 7.22 -21.70
C THR A 108 11.17 6.48 -22.18
N GLY A 109 11.65 5.50 -21.40
CA GLY A 109 12.76 4.64 -21.79
C GLY A 109 12.47 3.78 -23.01
N ILE A 110 11.31 3.09 -23.03
CA ILE A 110 10.90 2.28 -24.19
C ILE A 110 10.75 3.15 -25.44
N GLN A 111 10.05 4.28 -25.33
CA GLN A 111 9.86 5.20 -26.46
C GLN A 111 11.18 5.74 -27.00
N ALA A 112 12.12 6.09 -26.13
CA ALA A 112 13.43 6.57 -26.54
C ALA A 112 14.21 5.48 -27.31
N VAL A 113 14.12 4.21 -26.90
CA VAL A 113 14.74 3.09 -27.64
C VAL A 113 14.10 2.90 -29.02
N GLU A 114 12.77 2.96 -29.11
CA GLU A 114 12.05 2.88 -30.39
C GLU A 114 12.40 4.05 -31.33
N ALA A 115 12.60 5.24 -30.77
CA ALA A 115 13.05 6.44 -31.48
C ALA A 115 14.56 6.43 -31.81
N LYS A 116 15.30 5.36 -31.47
CA LYS A 116 16.77 5.25 -31.60
C LYS A 116 17.55 6.29 -30.80
N GLU A 117 16.93 6.88 -29.78
CA GLU A 117 17.58 7.76 -28.79
C GLU A 117 18.17 6.92 -27.64
N TYR A 118 19.09 6.01 -27.97
CA TYR A 118 19.56 4.96 -27.06
C TYR A 118 20.12 5.47 -25.72
N GLN A 119 20.86 6.58 -25.72
CA GLN A 119 21.42 7.15 -24.49
C GLN A 119 20.32 7.57 -23.51
N LYS A 120 19.28 8.26 -23.99
CA LYS A 120 18.11 8.63 -23.17
C LYS A 120 17.33 7.40 -22.72
N GLY A 121 17.21 6.41 -23.61
CA GLY A 121 16.58 5.12 -23.29
C GLY A 121 17.28 4.38 -22.15
N ILE A 122 18.60 4.27 -22.19
CA ILE A 122 19.42 3.62 -21.16
C ILE A 122 19.27 4.33 -19.81
N GLU A 123 19.35 5.66 -19.79
CA GLU A 123 19.20 6.47 -18.57
C GLU A 123 17.82 6.28 -17.93
N ALA A 124 16.75 6.38 -18.73
CA ALA A 124 15.38 6.23 -18.27
C ALA A 124 15.08 4.79 -17.79
N LEU A 125 15.50 3.77 -18.53
CA LEU A 125 15.34 2.36 -18.15
C LEU A 125 16.17 2.00 -16.91
N THR A 126 17.35 2.59 -16.73
CA THR A 126 18.15 2.41 -15.51
C THR A 126 17.45 3.00 -14.29
N LYS A 127 16.80 4.16 -14.44
CA LYS A 127 15.97 4.75 -13.38
C LYS A 127 14.74 3.88 -13.10
N ALA A 128 14.09 3.32 -14.12
CA ALA A 128 12.97 2.40 -13.96
C ALA A 128 13.34 1.11 -13.22
N LEU A 129 14.51 0.51 -13.50
CA LEU A 129 15.00 -0.69 -12.83
C LEU A 129 15.26 -0.50 -11.33
N LYS A 130 15.59 0.73 -10.89
CA LYS A 130 15.69 1.05 -9.47
C LYS A 130 14.33 1.04 -8.78
N ASN A 131 13.28 1.45 -9.49
CA ASN A 131 11.92 1.52 -8.96
C ASN A 131 11.20 0.17 -9.03
N PHE A 132 11.50 -0.65 -10.04
CA PHE A 132 10.89 -1.95 -10.28
C PHE A 132 11.95 -3.03 -10.53
N PRO A 133 12.68 -3.46 -9.49
CA PRO A 133 13.80 -4.39 -9.64
C PRO A 133 13.37 -5.77 -10.19
N ASN A 134 12.09 -6.13 -10.06
CA ASN A 134 11.54 -7.43 -10.46
C ASN A 134 10.72 -7.38 -11.76
N GLU A 135 10.66 -6.23 -12.46
CA GLU A 135 9.87 -6.11 -13.69
C GLU A 135 10.65 -6.64 -14.89
N THR A 136 10.39 -7.90 -15.28
CA THR A 136 11.13 -8.63 -16.32
C THR A 136 11.15 -7.89 -17.67
N ARG A 137 10.08 -7.16 -18.02
CA ARG A 137 9.97 -6.39 -19.26
C ARG A 137 11.03 -5.30 -19.39
N LEU A 138 11.54 -4.78 -18.28
CA LEU A 138 12.61 -3.78 -18.27
C LEU A 138 13.94 -4.32 -18.78
N PHE A 139 14.24 -5.59 -18.48
CA PHE A 139 15.49 -6.21 -18.91
C PHE A 139 15.53 -6.43 -20.42
N GLU A 140 14.39 -6.81 -21.01
CA GLU A 140 14.23 -6.98 -22.46
C GLU A 140 14.27 -5.65 -23.23
N ALA A 141 13.60 -4.62 -22.72
CA ALA A 141 13.66 -3.28 -23.33
C ALA A 141 15.08 -2.70 -23.26
N ARG A 142 15.77 -2.89 -22.13
CA ARG A 142 17.14 -2.41 -21.94
C ARG A 142 18.15 -3.13 -22.82
N SER A 143 18.00 -4.44 -23.05
CA SER A 143 18.92 -5.18 -23.93
C SER A 143 18.85 -4.70 -25.38
N LYS A 144 17.64 -4.37 -25.86
CA LYS A 144 17.43 -3.76 -27.19
C LYS A 144 18.09 -2.38 -27.35
N ALA A 145 18.29 -1.66 -26.25
CA ALA A 145 18.93 -0.34 -26.26
C ALA A 145 20.46 -0.39 -26.47
N TYR A 146 21.08 -1.57 -26.28
CA TYR A 146 22.52 -1.77 -26.44
C TYR A 146 22.92 -2.33 -27.82
N ILE A 147 21.97 -2.48 -28.75
CA ILE A 147 22.16 -2.95 -30.13
C ILE A 147 22.04 -1.75 -31.07
#